data_AF-A0A0N4YQH8-F1
#
_entry.id   AF-A0A0N4YQH8-F1
#
_cell.length_a   1.000
_cell.length_b   1.000
_cell.length_c   1.000
_cell.angle_alpha   90.00
_cell.angle_beta   90.00
_cell.angle_gamma   90.00
#
_symmetry.space_group_name_H-M   'P 1'
#
loop_
_entity.id
_entity.type
_entity.pdbx_description
1 polymer ?
#
loop_
_entity_poly.entity_id
_entity_poly.type
_entity_poly.pdbx_seq_one_letter_code
_entity_poly.pdbx_strand_id
1 'polypeptide(L)'
;LPVDEIVRHILEILSLFEWKTKGSPTPVEDFKSAVSSFLLATCESSVDVLKAVQKRRNELLDKDTVIKCLCNLELTGDSLLRAVLTVGSCPELVSALGLFHSRGVKPTFKQLWDSTTDSDAARRLLIRTARCGQASTVEEWKALLDEVLELTLSVYADVIKPEESMDIVIREMLSDPNIPHERSVLQLFLTLDKNSSKENNHNRLSLEKSAELLIGKSEELMQEASAPSDPILRESRSLAEAAREIAPKMAAQQIKLLDIVDLSCELGSTALPVAIKFAEPYPFLEEIVKLDGNYKQMAALLTNVSAPIALCTALTEEDCCDRERFIEDPEYRKETIIGLAMTEDDVMYADALQLAQDFKMNDWPVHFSSLENALTSLSVQEAKTILKSRGHLARLRSDLDRLHSQLRTLVGPLMTSNEQFVAYCTLFADGQPERAALPVIKRILEKKRDTKAVRLFKDKDYLKNIIISMPDRVILSLVEGLLSIPVGSEACESAARVLLDGTDIRPAANPAVIFALLGNDEANFVDLVANKSVSDEIEYLERAVLILEATPNVNVRLLEVVRVKQVIDNLNRQTISFCPVASRTSREALNAANTY
;
A
#
# COMPACT_ATOMS: atom_id res chain seq x y z
N LEU A 1 -73.92 34.44 15.39
CA LEU A 1 -75.13 33.63 15.07
C LEU A 1 -74.68 32.18 14.94
N PRO A 2 -75.44 31.19 15.43
CA PRO A 2 -75.18 29.78 15.15
C PRO A 2 -75.12 29.53 13.63
N VAL A 3 -74.28 28.57 13.20
CA VAL A 3 -74.08 28.24 11.77
C VAL A 3 -75.41 27.94 11.06
N ASP A 4 -76.31 27.19 11.71
CA ASP A 4 -77.63 26.87 11.15
C ASP A 4 -78.49 28.10 10.85
N GLU A 5 -78.42 29.13 11.71
CA GLU A 5 -79.18 30.37 11.54
C GLU A 5 -78.59 31.21 10.40
N ILE A 6 -77.26 31.22 10.29
CA ILE A 6 -76.54 31.87 9.19
C ILE A 6 -76.91 31.21 7.85
N VAL A 7 -76.89 29.88 7.77
CA VAL A 7 -77.23 29.12 6.55
C VAL A 7 -78.68 29.36 6.13
N ARG A 8 -79.62 29.43 7.08
CA ARG A 8 -81.03 29.73 6.80
C ARG A 8 -81.24 31.11 6.19
N HIS A 9 -80.52 32.12 6.68
CA HIS A 9 -80.65 33.52 6.26
C HIS A 9 -79.57 33.99 5.28
N ILE A 10 -78.93 33.06 4.57
CA ILE A 10 -77.75 33.39 3.75
C ILE A 10 -78.07 34.36 2.61
N LEU A 11 -79.26 34.28 2.01
CA LEU A 11 -79.66 35.18 0.93
C LEU A 11 -79.90 36.61 1.42
N GLU A 12 -80.52 36.76 2.59
CA GLU A 12 -80.73 38.05 3.24
C GLU A 12 -79.38 38.68 3.62
N ILE A 13 -78.47 37.90 4.21
CA ILE A 13 -77.12 38.35 4.57
C ILE A 13 -76.35 38.84 3.31
N LEU A 14 -76.38 38.05 2.22
CA LEU A 14 -75.73 38.44 0.97
C LEU A 14 -76.37 39.71 0.38
N SER A 15 -77.70 39.87 0.47
CA SER A 15 -78.39 41.09 0.00
C SER A 15 -78.01 42.34 0.80
N LEU A 16 -77.73 42.20 2.11
CA LEU A 16 -77.26 43.28 2.97
C LEU A 16 -75.85 43.72 2.59
N PHE A 17 -74.95 42.77 2.31
CA PHE A 17 -73.62 43.09 1.80
C PHE A 17 -73.70 43.78 0.43
N GLU A 18 -74.53 43.28 -0.48
CA GLU A 18 -74.73 43.90 -1.79
C GLU A 18 -75.30 45.32 -1.68
N TRP A 19 -76.24 45.56 -0.76
CA TRP A 19 -76.76 46.88 -0.47
C TRP A 19 -75.68 47.82 0.09
N LYS A 20 -74.87 47.33 1.02
CA LYS A 20 -73.81 48.13 1.68
C LYS A 20 -72.71 48.55 0.69
N THR A 21 -72.41 47.76 -0.32
CA THR A 21 -71.32 48.03 -1.27
C THR A 21 -71.74 48.80 -2.52
N LYS A 22 -73.05 48.98 -2.76
CA LYS A 22 -73.59 49.74 -3.92
C LYS A 22 -73.07 51.18 -4.04
N GLY A 23 -72.69 51.81 -2.93
CA GLY A 23 -72.16 53.18 -2.90
C GLY A 23 -70.64 53.30 -3.11
N SER A 24 -69.93 52.19 -3.29
CA SER A 24 -68.47 52.18 -3.47
C SER A 24 -68.04 52.59 -4.89
N PRO A 25 -66.84 53.16 -5.09
CA PRO A 25 -66.23 53.30 -6.42
C PRO A 25 -66.05 51.97 -7.18
N THR A 26 -65.96 50.83 -6.48
CA THR A 26 -65.79 49.48 -7.03
C THR A 26 -66.81 48.48 -6.42
N PRO A 27 -68.13 48.65 -6.67
CA PRO A 27 -69.18 47.91 -5.93
C PRO A 27 -69.09 46.39 -6.00
N VAL A 28 -68.64 45.86 -7.14
CA VAL A 28 -68.57 44.41 -7.40
C VAL A 28 -67.39 43.77 -6.66
N GLU A 29 -66.23 44.43 -6.66
CA GLU A 29 -65.02 43.95 -5.97
C GLU A 29 -65.20 44.03 -4.46
N ASP A 30 -65.75 45.14 -3.98
CA ASP A 30 -66.04 45.34 -2.56
C ASP A 30 -67.08 44.35 -2.06
N PHE A 31 -68.08 44.00 -2.88
CA PHE A 31 -69.06 42.97 -2.55
C PHE A 31 -68.39 41.60 -2.42
N LYS A 32 -67.56 41.20 -3.39
CA LYS A 32 -66.79 39.95 -3.32
C LYS A 32 -65.85 39.91 -2.11
N SER A 33 -65.17 41.01 -1.82
CA SER A 33 -64.28 41.13 -0.66
C SER A 33 -65.04 41.00 0.66
N ALA A 34 -66.21 41.62 0.78
CA ALA A 34 -67.06 41.52 1.97
C ALA A 34 -67.56 40.08 2.19
N VAL A 35 -67.98 39.40 1.11
CA VAL A 35 -68.38 37.98 1.14
C VAL A 35 -67.20 37.09 1.53
N SER A 36 -66.00 37.32 0.97
CA SER A 36 -64.78 36.57 1.31
C SER A 36 -64.42 36.71 2.79
N SER A 37 -64.41 37.94 3.33
CA SER A 37 -64.15 38.18 4.77
C SER A 37 -65.18 37.52 5.68
N PHE A 38 -66.46 37.54 5.27
CA PHE A 38 -67.54 36.88 6.00
C PHE A 38 -67.38 35.36 6.01
N LEU A 39 -67.03 34.76 4.88
CA LEU A 39 -66.79 33.32 4.78
C LEU A 39 -65.59 32.90 5.64
N LEU A 40 -64.48 33.64 5.59
CA LEU A 40 -63.32 33.36 6.44
C LEU A 40 -63.69 33.36 7.92
N ALA A 41 -64.46 34.34 8.39
CA ALA A 41 -64.90 34.43 9.79
C ALA A 41 -65.89 33.33 10.21
N THR A 42 -66.53 32.62 9.27
CA THR A 42 -67.57 31.61 9.55
C THR A 42 -67.12 30.19 9.23
N CYS A 43 -65.99 30.00 8.55
CA CYS A 43 -65.48 28.72 8.10
C CYS A 43 -64.48 28.01 9.03
N GLU A 44 -64.23 28.52 10.23
CA GLU A 44 -63.22 27.95 11.14
C GLU A 44 -63.54 26.50 11.57
N SER A 45 -64.81 26.21 11.85
CA SER A 45 -65.27 24.91 12.38
C SER A 45 -66.23 24.14 11.48
N SER A 46 -66.70 24.74 10.38
CA SER A 46 -67.62 24.10 9.43
C SER A 46 -67.55 24.73 8.03
N VAL A 47 -67.83 23.93 7.00
CA VAL A 47 -67.98 24.38 5.60
C VAL A 47 -69.43 24.65 5.19
N ASP A 48 -70.40 24.54 6.12
CA ASP A 48 -71.83 24.63 5.80
C ASP A 48 -72.22 26.01 5.23
N VAL A 49 -71.63 27.09 5.76
CA VAL A 49 -71.87 28.46 5.26
C VAL A 49 -71.28 28.62 3.86
N LEU A 50 -70.05 28.15 3.64
CA LEU A 50 -69.39 28.16 2.33
C LEU A 50 -70.22 27.39 1.29
N LYS A 51 -70.69 26.20 1.64
CA LYS A 51 -71.54 25.36 0.78
C LYS A 51 -72.89 26.02 0.48
N ALA A 52 -73.48 26.70 1.47
CA ALA A 52 -74.73 27.44 1.28
C ALA A 52 -74.54 28.59 0.28
N VAL A 53 -73.43 29.33 0.35
CA VAL A 53 -73.08 30.37 -0.62
C VAL A 53 -72.80 29.75 -1.99
N GLN A 54 -71.99 28.69 -2.07
CA GLN A 54 -71.66 27.99 -3.32
C GLN A 54 -72.92 27.48 -4.06
N LYS A 55 -73.91 26.95 -3.33
CA LYS A 55 -75.17 26.46 -3.92
C LYS A 55 -76.07 27.58 -4.44
N ARG A 56 -76.00 28.78 -3.85
CA ARG A 56 -76.95 29.87 -4.11
C ARG A 56 -76.39 30.97 -5.03
N ARG A 57 -75.09 31.25 -4.96
CA ARG A 57 -74.39 32.34 -5.66
C ARG A 57 -72.93 31.92 -5.96
N ASN A 58 -72.74 30.86 -6.74
CA ASN A 58 -71.40 30.34 -7.07
C ASN A 58 -70.51 31.36 -7.78
N GLU A 59 -71.10 32.31 -8.52
CA GLU A 59 -70.40 33.36 -9.25
C GLU A 59 -69.65 34.37 -8.35
N LEU A 60 -69.92 34.34 -7.04
CA LEU A 60 -69.24 35.16 -6.05
C LEU A 60 -67.97 34.52 -5.50
N LEU A 61 -67.77 33.22 -5.76
CA LEU A 61 -66.64 32.45 -5.25
C LEU A 61 -65.64 32.21 -6.38
N ASP A 62 -64.43 32.74 -6.20
CA ASP A 62 -63.28 32.29 -6.98
C ASP A 62 -62.57 31.11 -6.27
N LYS A 63 -61.71 30.41 -7.02
CA LYS A 63 -60.97 29.27 -6.49
C LYS A 63 -60.12 29.66 -5.27
N ASP A 64 -59.52 30.85 -5.30
CA ASP A 64 -58.66 31.37 -4.24
C ASP A 64 -59.42 31.61 -2.93
N THR A 65 -60.63 32.18 -2.98
CA THR A 65 -61.48 32.37 -1.79
C THR A 65 -61.88 31.03 -1.19
N VAL A 66 -62.24 30.04 -2.01
CA VAL A 66 -62.57 28.69 -1.53
C VAL A 66 -61.37 28.05 -0.84
N ILE A 67 -60.18 28.11 -1.44
CA ILE A 67 -58.94 27.60 -0.86
C ILE A 67 -58.64 28.30 0.47
N LYS A 68 -58.71 29.62 0.54
CA LYS A 68 -58.50 30.38 1.79
C LYS A 68 -59.46 29.98 2.89
N CYS A 69 -60.73 29.73 2.55
CA CYS A 69 -61.72 29.23 3.52
C CYS A 69 -61.36 27.83 4.01
N LEU A 70 -60.92 26.94 3.13
CA LEU A 70 -60.46 25.60 3.51
C LEU A 70 -59.19 25.66 4.37
N CYS A 71 -58.25 26.56 4.08
CA CYS A 71 -57.05 26.79 4.90
C CYS A 71 -57.38 27.36 6.29
N ASN A 72 -58.55 27.98 6.47
CA ASN A 72 -58.98 28.48 7.78
C ASN A 72 -59.67 27.40 8.65
N LEU A 73 -59.91 26.20 8.12
CA LEU A 73 -60.51 25.11 8.88
C LEU A 73 -59.53 24.56 9.92
N GLU A 74 -60.02 24.39 11.15
CA GLU A 74 -59.29 23.69 12.22
C GLU A 74 -59.61 22.18 12.27
N LEU A 75 -60.38 21.68 11.29
CA LEU A 75 -60.74 20.27 11.20
C LEU A 75 -59.55 19.40 10.77
N THR A 76 -59.52 18.15 11.22
CA THR A 76 -58.55 17.11 10.79
C THR A 76 -59.23 15.74 10.66
N GLY A 77 -58.63 14.81 9.93
CA GLY A 77 -59.16 13.44 9.78
C GLY A 77 -60.52 13.38 9.06
N ASP A 78 -61.44 12.52 9.52
CA ASP A 78 -62.72 12.26 8.85
C ASP A 78 -63.64 13.49 8.72
N SER A 79 -63.58 14.41 9.68
CA SER A 79 -64.37 15.65 9.63
C SER A 79 -63.85 16.56 8.52
N LEU A 80 -62.53 16.68 8.39
CA LEU A 80 -61.91 17.44 7.32
C LEU A 80 -62.14 16.80 5.95
N LEU A 81 -61.91 15.49 5.81
CA LEU A 81 -62.06 14.79 4.53
C LEU A 81 -63.49 14.95 3.99
N ARG A 82 -64.51 14.77 4.85
CA ARG A 82 -65.91 15.01 4.48
C ARG A 82 -66.16 16.48 4.10
N ALA A 83 -65.62 17.43 4.86
CA ALA A 83 -65.78 18.85 4.57
C ALA A 83 -65.24 19.21 3.18
N VAL A 84 -64.00 18.83 2.86
CA VAL A 84 -63.36 19.12 1.58
C VAL A 84 -64.07 18.40 0.41
N LEU A 85 -64.44 17.12 0.59
CA LEU A 85 -65.24 16.36 -0.39
C LEU A 85 -66.56 17.06 -0.74
N THR A 86 -67.25 17.61 0.27
CA THR A 86 -68.55 18.27 0.05
C THR A 86 -68.44 19.63 -0.64
N VAL A 87 -67.29 20.31 -0.53
CA VAL A 87 -67.00 21.57 -1.22
C VAL A 87 -66.56 21.32 -2.67
N GLY A 88 -66.08 20.10 -2.97
CA GLY A 88 -65.80 19.63 -4.34
C GLY A 88 -64.69 20.40 -5.05
N SER A 89 -63.78 21.00 -4.29
CA SER A 89 -62.67 21.80 -4.83
C SER A 89 -61.35 21.04 -4.67
N CYS A 90 -60.50 21.05 -5.71
CA CYS A 90 -59.17 20.41 -5.76
C CYS A 90 -59.19 18.88 -5.54
N PRO A 91 -59.57 18.07 -6.55
CA PRO A 91 -59.67 16.62 -6.42
C PRO A 91 -58.33 15.94 -6.06
N GLU A 92 -57.20 16.48 -6.50
CA GLU A 92 -55.86 15.96 -6.20
C GLU A 92 -55.54 16.06 -4.70
N LEU A 93 -55.92 17.18 -4.06
CA LEU A 93 -55.71 17.39 -2.63
C LEU A 93 -56.67 16.56 -1.77
N VAL A 94 -57.88 16.29 -2.28
CA VAL A 94 -58.81 15.36 -1.64
C VAL A 94 -58.24 13.95 -1.63
N SER A 95 -57.70 13.48 -2.76
CA SER A 95 -57.02 12.18 -2.84
C SER A 95 -55.83 12.11 -1.89
N ALA A 96 -55.01 13.16 -1.83
CA ALA A 96 -53.91 13.27 -0.89
C ALA A 96 -54.36 13.20 0.58
N LEU A 97 -55.40 13.95 0.97
CA LEU A 97 -55.97 13.86 2.32
C LEU A 97 -56.49 12.46 2.64
N GLY A 98 -57.11 11.80 1.66
CA GLY A 98 -57.58 10.41 1.80
C GLY A 98 -56.44 9.44 2.08
N LEU A 99 -55.33 9.56 1.34
CA LEU A 99 -54.12 8.76 1.52
C LEU A 99 -53.45 9.03 2.87
N PHE A 100 -53.26 10.30 3.25
CA PHE A 100 -52.73 10.64 4.57
C PHE A 100 -53.60 10.03 5.67
N HIS A 101 -54.92 10.15 5.54
CA HIS A 101 -55.87 9.64 6.52
C HIS A 101 -55.84 8.11 6.64
N SER A 102 -55.82 7.38 5.51
CA SER A 102 -55.74 5.91 5.52
C SER A 102 -54.43 5.41 6.14
N ARG A 103 -53.36 6.19 6.03
CA ARG A 103 -52.05 5.96 6.64
C ARG A 103 -51.91 6.57 8.04
N GLY A 104 -53.02 6.97 8.68
CA GLY A 104 -53.04 7.45 10.06
C GLY A 104 -52.51 8.88 10.27
N VAL A 105 -52.16 9.60 9.20
CA VAL A 105 -51.70 10.99 9.24
C VAL A 105 -52.89 11.94 9.06
N LYS A 106 -53.07 12.86 10.01
CA LYS A 106 -54.24 13.76 10.04
C LYS A 106 -53.79 15.22 9.97
N PRO A 107 -53.34 15.71 8.80
CA PRO A 107 -52.96 17.12 8.65
C PRO A 107 -54.20 18.01 8.62
N THR A 108 -54.03 19.29 8.92
CA THR A 108 -55.04 20.30 8.57
C THR A 108 -54.99 20.60 7.07
N PHE A 109 -56.05 21.15 6.49
CA PHE A 109 -56.01 21.54 5.07
C PHE A 109 -54.92 22.56 4.80
N LYS A 110 -54.70 23.49 5.73
CA LYS A 110 -53.60 24.46 5.63
C LYS A 110 -52.23 23.79 5.54
N GLN A 111 -51.96 22.79 6.39
CA GLN A 111 -50.69 22.06 6.35
C GLN A 111 -50.46 21.35 5.02
N LEU A 112 -51.52 20.77 4.43
CA LEU A 112 -51.45 20.16 3.10
C LEU A 112 -51.31 21.21 1.99
N TRP A 113 -52.00 22.33 2.11
CA TRP A 113 -51.94 23.39 1.12
C TRP A 113 -50.55 24.03 1.10
N ASP A 114 -50.02 24.39 2.26
CA ASP A 114 -48.69 25.00 2.39
C ASP A 114 -47.61 24.04 1.85
N SER A 115 -47.76 22.72 2.04
CA SER A 115 -46.82 21.73 1.51
C SER A 115 -46.80 21.61 -0.02
N THR A 116 -47.80 22.11 -0.73
CA THR A 116 -47.75 22.13 -2.21
C THR A 116 -46.72 23.12 -2.77
N THR A 117 -46.27 24.08 -1.94
CA THR A 117 -45.32 25.14 -2.35
C THR A 117 -44.06 25.20 -1.48
N ASP A 118 -44.12 24.68 -0.25
CA ASP A 118 -42.97 24.55 0.66
C ASP A 118 -42.44 23.10 0.67
N SER A 119 -41.23 22.91 0.13
CA SER A 119 -40.54 21.63 0.10
C SER A 119 -40.30 21.05 1.50
N ASP A 120 -40.04 21.88 2.52
CA ASP A 120 -39.80 21.38 3.88
C ASP A 120 -41.10 20.92 4.53
N ALA A 121 -42.21 21.61 4.26
CA ALA A 121 -43.53 21.18 4.71
C ALA A 121 -43.94 19.86 4.04
N ALA A 122 -43.71 19.70 2.74
CA ALA A 122 -43.92 18.44 2.02
C ALA A 122 -43.10 17.31 2.63
N ARG A 123 -41.80 17.53 2.83
CA ARG A 123 -40.89 16.54 3.43
C ARG A 123 -41.35 16.10 4.81
N ARG A 124 -41.77 17.04 5.68
CA ARG A 124 -42.29 16.73 7.01
C ARG A 124 -43.54 15.84 6.98
N LEU A 125 -44.46 16.09 6.03
CA LEU A 125 -45.64 15.24 5.87
C LEU A 125 -45.28 13.86 5.35
N LEU A 126 -44.40 13.75 4.34
CA LEU A 126 -43.96 12.47 3.81
C LEU A 126 -43.22 11.62 4.86
N ILE A 127 -42.31 12.21 5.65
CA ILE A 127 -41.64 11.53 6.76
C ILE A 127 -42.67 11.03 7.79
N ARG A 128 -43.65 11.87 8.13
CA ARG A 128 -44.71 11.47 9.06
C ARG A 128 -45.53 10.30 8.51
N THR A 129 -45.80 10.28 7.21
CA THR A 129 -46.49 9.17 6.54
C THR A 129 -45.65 7.91 6.52
N ALA A 130 -44.36 7.99 6.24
CA ALA A 130 -43.46 6.84 6.30
C ALA A 130 -43.40 6.23 7.70
N ARG A 131 -43.33 7.06 8.75
CA ARG A 131 -43.26 6.62 10.16
C ARG A 131 -44.59 6.12 10.73
N CYS A 132 -45.68 6.79 10.40
CA CYS A 132 -47.00 6.50 10.98
C CYS A 132 -47.86 5.60 10.09
N GLY A 133 -47.41 5.28 8.87
CA GLY A 133 -48.18 4.67 7.79
C GLY A 133 -48.63 3.23 7.98
N GLN A 134 -48.49 2.71 9.21
CA GLN A 134 -48.95 1.38 9.64
C GLN A 134 -48.49 0.24 8.71
N ALA A 135 -47.32 0.39 8.09
CA ALA A 135 -46.70 -0.68 7.32
C ALA A 135 -45.87 -1.56 8.26
N SER A 136 -46.07 -2.88 8.14
CA SER A 136 -45.39 -3.90 8.96
C SER A 136 -44.90 -5.09 8.14
N THR A 137 -45.38 -5.22 6.91
CA THR A 137 -45.00 -6.27 5.95
C THR A 137 -44.34 -5.68 4.71
N VAL A 138 -43.57 -6.51 4.00
CA VAL A 138 -42.88 -6.10 2.75
C VAL A 138 -43.88 -5.57 1.72
N GLU A 139 -45.05 -6.20 1.61
CA GLU A 139 -46.13 -5.80 0.71
C GLU A 139 -46.72 -4.44 1.09
N GLU A 140 -46.95 -4.18 2.38
CA GLU A 140 -47.47 -2.91 2.89
C GLU A 140 -46.48 -1.77 2.68
N TRP A 141 -45.18 -2.02 2.89
CA TRP A 141 -44.11 -1.05 2.61
C TRP A 141 -43.98 -0.75 1.12
N LYS A 142 -44.14 -1.75 0.26
CA LYS A 142 -44.16 -1.56 -1.20
C LYS A 142 -45.38 -0.73 -1.63
N ALA A 143 -46.56 -1.05 -1.12
CA ALA A 143 -47.77 -0.26 -1.37
C ALA A 143 -47.60 1.19 -0.91
N LEU A 144 -46.98 1.41 0.26
CA LEU A 144 -46.69 2.74 0.78
C LEU A 144 -45.74 3.54 -0.13
N LEU A 145 -44.72 2.88 -0.67
CA LEU A 145 -43.79 3.50 -1.63
C LEU A 145 -44.53 3.95 -2.89
N ASP A 146 -45.36 3.07 -3.47
CA ASP A 146 -46.13 3.35 -4.68
C ASP A 146 -47.13 4.51 -4.45
N GLU A 147 -47.83 4.51 -3.31
CA GLU A 147 -48.73 5.59 -2.89
C GLU A 147 -48.02 6.94 -2.70
N VAL A 148 -46.86 6.94 -2.05
CA VAL A 148 -46.05 8.15 -1.86
C VAL A 148 -45.49 8.67 -3.19
N LEU A 149 -45.14 7.77 -4.10
CA LEU A 149 -44.69 8.13 -5.44
C LEU A 149 -45.82 8.77 -6.26
N GLU A 150 -47.03 8.19 -6.21
CA GLU A 150 -48.23 8.78 -6.83
C GLU A 150 -48.55 10.15 -6.26
N LEU A 151 -48.50 10.29 -4.94
CA LEU A 151 -48.68 11.58 -4.25
C LEU A 151 -47.63 12.61 -4.69
N THR A 152 -46.39 12.16 -4.87
CA THR A 152 -45.30 13.03 -5.32
C THR A 152 -45.51 13.50 -6.75
N LEU A 153 -45.93 12.62 -7.66
CA LEU A 153 -46.18 12.96 -9.05
C LEU A 153 -47.45 13.81 -9.25
N SER A 154 -48.44 13.70 -8.37
CA SER A 154 -49.72 14.41 -8.48
C SER A 154 -49.77 15.73 -7.73
N VAL A 155 -49.20 15.81 -6.52
CA VAL A 155 -49.32 16.97 -5.62
C VAL A 155 -47.99 17.67 -5.38
N TYR A 156 -46.88 16.94 -5.31
CA TYR A 156 -45.58 17.51 -4.94
C TYR A 156 -44.57 17.60 -6.09
N ALA A 157 -45.01 17.49 -7.34
CA ALA A 157 -44.13 17.37 -8.51
C ALA A 157 -43.16 18.57 -8.66
N ASP A 158 -43.60 19.76 -8.22
CA ASP A 158 -42.83 20.99 -8.32
C ASP A 158 -41.89 21.23 -7.12
N VAL A 159 -42.08 20.51 -6.00
CA VAL A 159 -41.37 20.76 -4.73
C VAL A 159 -40.53 19.59 -4.22
N ILE A 160 -40.85 18.35 -4.61
CA ILE A 160 -40.14 17.14 -4.20
C ILE A 160 -39.87 16.28 -5.43
N LYS A 161 -38.63 15.83 -5.57
CA LYS A 161 -38.26 14.89 -6.63
C LYS A 161 -38.76 13.47 -6.28
N PRO A 162 -39.21 12.67 -7.25
CA PRO A 162 -39.62 11.28 -7.01
C PRO A 162 -38.58 10.45 -6.24
N GLU A 163 -37.30 10.60 -6.59
CA GLU A 163 -36.20 9.90 -5.93
C GLU A 163 -36.03 10.28 -4.46
N GLU A 164 -36.26 11.56 -4.11
CA GLU A 164 -36.22 12.03 -2.72
C GLU A 164 -37.38 11.46 -1.91
N SER A 165 -38.60 11.40 -2.48
CA SER A 165 -39.75 10.80 -1.79
C SER A 165 -39.56 9.30 -1.54
N MET A 166 -38.94 8.58 -2.49
CA MET A 166 -38.63 7.16 -2.33
C MET A 166 -37.58 6.96 -1.24
N ASP A 167 -36.53 7.78 -1.21
CA ASP A 167 -35.48 7.74 -0.19
C ASP A 167 -36.05 7.89 1.23
N ILE A 168 -37.01 8.80 1.43
CA ILE A 168 -37.71 8.98 2.73
C ILE A 168 -38.39 7.68 3.18
N VAL A 169 -39.17 7.04 2.32
CA VAL A 169 -39.91 5.81 2.67
C VAL A 169 -38.95 4.66 2.92
N ILE A 170 -37.93 4.51 2.08
CA ILE A 170 -36.99 3.39 2.15
C ILE A 170 -36.11 3.48 3.40
N ARG A 171 -35.70 4.69 3.84
CA ARG A 171 -34.94 4.84 5.10
C ARG A 171 -35.74 4.38 6.33
N GLU A 172 -37.02 4.73 6.38
CA GLU A 172 -37.89 4.30 7.49
C GLU A 172 -38.15 2.78 7.40
N MET A 173 -38.34 2.22 6.20
CA MET A 173 -38.46 0.78 5.98
C MET A 173 -37.22 0.00 6.43
N LEU A 174 -36.01 0.46 6.11
CA LEU A 174 -34.78 -0.20 6.57
C LEU A 174 -34.57 -0.12 8.08
N SER A 175 -35.26 0.81 8.75
CA SER A 175 -35.24 0.96 10.20
C SER A 175 -36.33 0.12 10.90
N ASP A 176 -37.19 -0.57 10.13
CA ASP A 176 -38.22 -1.45 10.67
C ASP A 176 -37.64 -2.84 10.99
N PRO A 177 -37.63 -3.26 12.27
CA PRO A 177 -37.04 -4.54 12.68
C PRO A 177 -37.80 -5.77 12.15
N ASN A 178 -39.04 -5.59 11.64
CA ASN A 178 -39.81 -6.69 11.06
C ASN A 178 -39.43 -6.99 9.62
N ILE A 179 -38.63 -6.12 8.99
CA ILE A 179 -38.28 -6.25 7.58
C ILE A 179 -36.88 -6.89 7.44
N PRO A 180 -36.79 -8.10 6.87
CA PRO A 180 -35.51 -8.76 6.70
C PRO A 180 -34.67 -8.04 5.63
N HIS A 181 -33.41 -7.77 5.95
CA HIS A 181 -32.45 -7.16 5.01
C HIS A 181 -31.85 -8.19 4.03
N GLU A 182 -32.67 -9.11 3.55
CA GLU A 182 -32.27 -10.07 2.52
C GLU A 182 -32.23 -9.41 1.15
N ARG A 183 -31.29 -9.85 0.30
CA ARG A 183 -31.11 -9.28 -1.04
C ARG A 183 -32.40 -9.31 -1.88
N SER A 184 -33.20 -10.38 -1.78
CA SER A 184 -34.47 -10.54 -2.47
C SER A 184 -35.49 -9.44 -2.13
N VAL A 185 -35.55 -9.06 -0.85
CA VAL A 185 -36.43 -7.99 -0.34
C VAL A 185 -35.87 -6.62 -0.70
N LEU A 186 -34.58 -6.40 -0.50
CA LEU A 186 -33.92 -5.13 -0.83
C LEU A 186 -34.03 -4.79 -2.32
N GLN A 187 -33.95 -5.78 -3.22
CA GLN A 187 -34.15 -5.60 -4.66
C GLN A 187 -35.57 -5.15 -5.05
N LEU A 188 -36.55 -5.19 -4.14
CA LEU A 188 -37.88 -4.63 -4.42
C LEU A 188 -37.86 -3.10 -4.38
N PHE A 189 -36.97 -2.50 -3.58
CA PHE A 189 -36.90 -1.07 -3.31
C PHE A 189 -35.65 -0.41 -3.92
N LEU A 190 -34.55 -1.17 -4.06
CA LEU A 190 -33.22 -0.70 -4.41
C LEU A 190 -32.72 -1.30 -5.73
N THR A 191 -31.84 -0.58 -6.40
CA THR A 191 -31.11 -1.08 -7.57
C THR A 191 -29.76 -1.66 -7.13
N LEU A 192 -29.65 -3.00 -7.08
CA LEU A 192 -28.45 -3.71 -6.62
C LEU A 192 -27.58 -4.28 -7.76
N ASP A 193 -28.04 -4.20 -9.01
CA ASP A 193 -27.35 -4.77 -10.16
C ASP A 193 -27.02 -3.69 -11.22
N LYS A 194 -25.74 -3.62 -11.60
CA LYS A 194 -25.24 -2.68 -12.64
C LYS A 194 -25.83 -2.93 -14.02
N ASN A 195 -26.29 -4.15 -14.29
CA ASN A 195 -26.84 -4.58 -15.58
C ASN A 195 -28.38 -4.58 -15.61
N SER A 196 -29.04 -4.03 -14.58
CA SER A 196 -30.50 -3.96 -14.57
C SER A 196 -31.01 -3.11 -15.76
N SER A 197 -31.96 -3.66 -16.52
CA SER A 197 -32.57 -2.96 -17.65
C SER A 197 -33.38 -1.75 -17.16
N LYS A 198 -33.22 -0.60 -17.82
CA LYS A 198 -33.88 0.66 -17.44
C LYS A 198 -35.41 0.59 -17.42
N GLU A 199 -36.01 -0.37 -18.12
CA GLU A 199 -37.47 -0.50 -18.28
C GLU A 199 -38.21 -1.00 -17.04
N ASN A 200 -37.52 -1.55 -16.02
CA ASN A 200 -38.15 -2.10 -14.80
C ASN A 200 -37.86 -1.30 -13.50
N ASN A 201 -37.30 -0.09 -13.61
CA ASN A 201 -36.72 0.64 -12.46
C ASN A 201 -37.51 1.88 -12.00
N HIS A 202 -38.75 2.09 -12.47
CA HIS A 202 -39.52 3.30 -12.13
C HIS A 202 -39.87 3.46 -10.64
N ASN A 203 -39.91 2.35 -9.88
CA ASN A 203 -40.27 2.34 -8.45
C ASN A 203 -39.09 1.91 -7.57
N ARG A 204 -37.85 2.14 -8.04
CA ARG A 204 -36.62 1.82 -7.31
C ARG A 204 -35.71 3.03 -7.29
N LEU A 205 -34.90 3.13 -6.23
CA LEU A 205 -33.83 4.12 -6.19
C LEU A 205 -32.77 3.85 -7.25
N SER A 206 -32.11 4.91 -7.73
CA SER A 206 -30.95 4.78 -8.62
C SER A 206 -29.84 3.97 -7.96
N LEU A 207 -28.89 3.50 -8.78
CA LEU A 207 -27.73 2.74 -8.29
C LEU A 207 -26.90 3.55 -7.29
N GLU A 208 -26.70 4.84 -7.58
CA GLU A 208 -25.95 5.78 -6.74
C GLU A 208 -26.64 5.99 -5.40
N LYS A 209 -27.96 6.28 -5.42
CA LYS A 209 -28.72 6.50 -4.19
C LYS A 209 -28.90 5.22 -3.37
N SER A 210 -29.08 4.08 -4.03
CA SER A 210 -29.14 2.76 -3.37
C SER A 210 -27.84 2.45 -2.62
N ALA A 211 -26.69 2.75 -3.23
CA ALA A 211 -25.40 2.57 -2.59
C ALA A 211 -25.21 3.50 -1.38
N GLU A 212 -25.52 4.79 -1.54
CA GLU A 212 -25.43 5.78 -0.46
C GLU A 212 -26.30 5.37 0.74
N LEU A 213 -27.54 4.94 0.48
CA LEU A 213 -28.51 4.58 1.52
C LEU A 213 -28.07 3.32 2.27
N LEU A 214 -27.66 2.25 1.58
CA LEU A 214 -27.20 1.01 2.24
C LEU A 214 -25.97 1.23 3.12
N ILE A 215 -24.96 1.96 2.62
CA ILE A 215 -23.75 2.25 3.40
C ILE A 215 -24.09 3.19 4.56
N GLY A 216 -24.85 4.26 4.32
CA GLY A 216 -25.26 5.18 5.38
C GLY A 216 -26.04 4.50 6.49
N LYS A 217 -27.01 3.63 6.16
CA LYS A 217 -27.77 2.88 7.15
C LYS A 217 -26.92 1.83 7.88
N SER A 218 -26.01 1.15 7.18
CA SER A 218 -25.04 0.25 7.82
C SER A 218 -24.20 0.98 8.88
N GLU A 219 -23.73 2.19 8.57
CA GLU A 219 -22.97 3.03 9.50
C GLU A 219 -23.81 3.49 10.69
N GLU A 220 -25.06 3.91 10.48
CA GLU A 220 -26.01 4.28 11.54
C GLU A 220 -26.22 3.12 12.52
N LEU A 221 -26.54 1.92 12.01
CA LEU A 221 -26.77 0.72 12.84
C LEU A 221 -25.53 0.35 13.66
N MET A 222 -24.33 0.49 13.09
CA MET A 222 -23.08 0.27 13.83
C MET A 222 -22.88 1.31 14.94
N GLN A 223 -23.31 2.55 14.73
CA GLN A 223 -23.21 3.61 15.75
C GLN A 223 -24.26 3.47 16.85
N GLU A 224 -25.42 2.89 16.55
CA GLU A 224 -26.49 2.59 17.51
C GLU A 224 -26.19 1.36 18.40
N ALA A 225 -25.25 0.51 17.98
CA ALA A 225 -24.86 -0.68 18.71
C ALA A 225 -24.39 -0.35 20.14
N SER A 226 -25.06 -0.97 21.12
CA SER A 226 -24.83 -0.71 22.55
C SER A 226 -23.73 -1.60 23.14
N ALA A 227 -23.26 -2.60 22.38
CA ALA A 227 -22.15 -3.47 22.75
C ALA A 227 -21.47 -4.05 21.49
N PRO A 228 -20.23 -4.56 21.60
CA PRO A 228 -19.54 -5.22 20.48
C PRO A 228 -20.21 -6.52 20.01
N SER A 229 -21.00 -7.16 20.86
CA SER A 229 -21.75 -8.40 20.54
C SER A 229 -23.23 -8.13 20.22
N ASP A 230 -23.59 -6.89 19.95
CA ASP A 230 -24.98 -6.48 19.70
C ASP A 230 -25.52 -7.09 18.39
N PRO A 231 -26.69 -7.76 18.40
CA PRO A 231 -27.30 -8.32 17.20
C PRO A 231 -27.44 -7.34 16.02
N ILE A 232 -27.60 -6.03 16.30
CA ILE A 232 -27.74 -4.99 15.27
C ILE A 232 -26.52 -4.90 14.33
N LEU A 233 -25.35 -5.35 14.79
CA LEU A 233 -24.13 -5.39 13.96
C LEU A 233 -24.23 -6.42 12.83
N ARG A 234 -25.05 -7.48 12.98
CA ARG A 234 -25.32 -8.43 11.90
C ARG A 234 -26.15 -7.80 10.80
N GLU A 235 -27.11 -6.96 11.17
CA GLU A 235 -27.92 -6.19 10.22
C GLU A 235 -27.06 -5.14 9.50
N SER A 236 -26.24 -4.39 10.25
CA SER A 236 -25.23 -3.49 9.70
C SER A 236 -24.34 -4.17 8.66
N ARG A 237 -23.85 -5.38 8.97
CA ARG A 237 -23.05 -6.19 8.04
C ARG A 237 -23.85 -6.59 6.79
N SER A 238 -25.07 -7.11 6.96
CA SER A 238 -25.93 -7.52 5.83
C SER A 238 -26.15 -6.40 4.82
N LEU A 239 -26.40 -5.17 5.30
CA LEU A 239 -26.57 -4.00 4.44
C LEU A 239 -25.28 -3.62 3.69
N ALA A 240 -24.11 -3.68 4.34
CA ALA A 240 -22.82 -3.43 3.69
C ALA A 240 -22.49 -4.52 2.64
N GLU A 241 -22.84 -5.78 2.91
CA GLU A 241 -22.66 -6.87 1.94
C GLU A 241 -23.56 -6.73 0.73
N ALA A 242 -24.82 -6.31 0.91
CA ALA A 242 -25.74 -6.02 -0.18
C ALA A 242 -25.21 -4.91 -1.12
N ALA A 243 -24.41 -3.98 -0.60
CA ALA A 243 -23.80 -2.90 -1.37
C ALA A 243 -22.53 -3.30 -2.14
N ARG A 244 -21.99 -4.53 -1.96
CA ARG A 244 -20.68 -4.96 -2.49
C ARG A 244 -20.56 -4.85 -4.01
N GLU A 245 -21.64 -5.08 -4.75
CA GLU A 245 -21.62 -5.05 -6.22
C GLU A 245 -21.76 -3.63 -6.79
N ILE A 246 -22.51 -2.77 -6.11
CA ILE A 246 -22.80 -1.40 -6.54
C ILE A 246 -21.74 -0.40 -6.05
N ALA A 247 -21.21 -0.57 -4.84
CA ALA A 247 -20.21 0.30 -4.21
C ALA A 247 -19.09 -0.50 -3.51
N PRO A 248 -18.27 -1.25 -4.27
CA PRO A 248 -17.30 -2.21 -3.72
C PRO A 248 -16.28 -1.58 -2.77
N LYS A 249 -15.82 -0.35 -3.04
CA LYS A 249 -14.83 0.34 -2.19
C LYS A 249 -15.40 0.72 -0.83
N MET A 250 -16.58 1.35 -0.82
CA MET A 250 -17.24 1.79 0.42
C MET A 250 -17.73 0.59 1.24
N ALA A 251 -18.30 -0.42 0.57
CA ALA A 251 -18.68 -1.67 1.19
C ALA A 251 -17.49 -2.37 1.84
N ALA A 252 -16.35 -2.47 1.15
CA ALA A 252 -15.14 -3.08 1.72
C ALA A 252 -14.60 -2.31 2.93
N GLN A 253 -14.65 -0.97 2.92
CA GLN A 253 -14.25 -0.15 4.06
C GLN A 253 -15.16 -0.39 5.26
N GLN A 254 -16.47 -0.40 5.06
CA GLN A 254 -17.44 -0.61 6.14
C GLN A 254 -17.37 -2.04 6.71
N ILE A 255 -17.26 -3.06 5.84
CA ILE A 255 -17.06 -4.46 6.27
C ILE A 255 -15.78 -4.60 7.07
N LYS A 256 -14.68 -3.97 6.64
CA LYS A 256 -13.41 -4.01 7.35
C LYS A 256 -13.51 -3.38 8.76
N LEU A 257 -14.28 -2.30 8.92
CA LEU A 257 -14.54 -1.72 10.24
C LEU A 257 -15.31 -2.69 11.13
N LEU A 258 -16.34 -3.36 10.60
CA LEU A 258 -17.09 -4.38 11.33
C LEU A 258 -16.20 -5.58 11.69
N ASP A 259 -15.27 -5.99 10.83
CA ASP A 259 -14.30 -7.05 11.12
C ASP A 259 -13.36 -6.65 12.27
N ILE A 260 -12.96 -5.37 12.35
CA ILE A 260 -12.17 -4.85 13.47
C ILE A 260 -12.99 -4.88 14.78
N VAL A 261 -14.28 -4.54 14.72
CA VAL A 261 -15.18 -4.61 15.89
C VAL A 261 -15.32 -6.05 16.39
N ASP A 262 -15.60 -7.00 15.49
CA ASP A 262 -15.73 -8.42 15.81
C ASP A 262 -14.43 -8.96 16.43
N LEU A 263 -13.29 -8.69 15.80
CA LEU A 263 -11.98 -9.12 16.29
C LEU A 263 -11.63 -8.49 17.64
N SER A 264 -11.95 -7.21 17.84
CA SER A 264 -11.74 -6.53 19.12
C SER A 264 -12.57 -7.18 20.24
N CYS A 265 -13.81 -7.56 19.93
CA CYS A 265 -14.69 -8.28 20.85
C CYS A 265 -14.16 -9.68 21.17
N GLU A 266 -13.67 -10.43 20.18
CA GLU A 266 -13.06 -11.75 20.37
C GLU A 266 -11.83 -11.70 21.28
N LEU A 267 -11.08 -10.60 21.21
CA LEU A 267 -9.92 -10.31 22.04
C LEU A 267 -10.29 -9.71 23.42
N GLY A 268 -11.57 -9.65 23.78
CA GLY A 268 -12.02 -9.22 25.10
C GLY A 268 -12.15 -7.71 25.31
N SER A 269 -12.05 -6.91 24.24
CA SER A 269 -12.34 -5.47 24.32
C SER A 269 -13.83 -5.22 24.58
N THR A 270 -14.13 -4.26 25.44
CA THR A 270 -15.50 -3.80 25.75
C THR A 270 -15.83 -2.45 25.10
N ALA A 271 -14.93 -1.93 24.27
CA ALA A 271 -15.11 -0.64 23.60
C ALA A 271 -16.32 -0.65 22.66
N LEU A 272 -17.17 0.37 22.72
CA LEU A 272 -18.33 0.48 21.85
C LEU A 272 -17.92 0.56 20.37
N PRO A 273 -18.68 -0.02 19.41
CA PRO A 273 -18.35 0.03 17.99
C PRO A 273 -18.14 1.45 17.44
N VAL A 274 -18.93 2.42 17.93
CA VAL A 274 -18.72 3.84 17.60
C VAL A 274 -17.37 4.38 18.10
N ALA A 275 -16.93 3.97 19.30
CA ALA A 275 -15.64 4.37 19.84
C ALA A 275 -14.50 3.77 19.02
N ILE A 276 -14.63 2.51 18.60
CA ILE A 276 -13.65 1.83 17.73
C ILE A 276 -13.52 2.55 16.39
N LYS A 277 -14.63 2.97 15.76
CA LYS A 277 -14.62 3.73 14.49
C LYS A 277 -13.77 5.00 14.56
N PHE A 278 -13.80 5.70 15.69
CA PHE A 278 -13.11 6.98 15.89
C PHE A 278 -11.83 6.86 16.73
N ALA A 279 -11.42 5.64 17.08
CA ALA A 279 -10.24 5.44 17.90
C ALA A 279 -8.97 5.75 17.11
N GLU A 280 -8.00 6.37 17.79
CA GLU A 280 -6.65 6.43 17.27
C GLU A 280 -6.09 4.99 17.21
N PRO A 281 -5.57 4.54 16.05
CA PRO A 281 -5.22 3.13 15.87
C PRO A 281 -4.19 2.61 16.88
N TYR A 282 -3.20 3.42 17.26
CA TYR A 282 -2.12 2.96 18.14
C TYR A 282 -2.54 2.82 19.61
N PRO A 283 -3.14 3.83 20.26
CA PRO A 283 -3.60 3.67 21.64
C PRO A 283 -4.62 2.53 21.79
N PHE A 284 -5.51 2.37 20.80
CA PHE A 284 -6.50 1.31 20.80
C PHE A 284 -5.88 -0.08 20.69
N LEU A 285 -4.90 -0.27 19.79
CA LEU A 285 -4.17 -1.54 19.69
C LEU A 285 -3.37 -1.84 20.95
N GLU A 286 -2.74 -0.82 21.57
CA GLU A 286 -1.99 -0.97 22.81
C GLU A 286 -2.90 -1.44 23.97
N GLU A 287 -4.12 -0.91 24.05
CA GLU A 287 -5.12 -1.34 25.02
C GLU A 287 -5.50 -2.81 24.82
N ILE A 288 -5.76 -3.23 23.57
CA ILE A 288 -6.13 -4.62 23.25
C ILE A 288 -5.00 -5.61 23.52
N VAL A 289 -3.74 -5.25 23.22
CA VAL A 289 -2.55 -6.09 23.49
C VAL A 289 -2.39 -6.39 24.98
N LYS A 290 -2.67 -5.39 25.82
CA LYS A 290 -2.55 -5.51 27.28
C LYS A 290 -3.63 -6.39 27.91
N LEU A 291 -4.71 -6.66 27.20
CA LEU A 291 -5.78 -7.56 27.66
C LEU A 291 -5.35 -9.03 27.50
N ASP A 292 -5.52 -9.81 28.56
CA ASP A 292 -5.49 -11.30 28.61
C ASP A 292 -4.39 -12.03 27.82
N GLY A 293 -3.23 -11.40 27.60
CA GLY A 293 -2.12 -12.01 26.87
C GLY A 293 -2.33 -12.10 25.35
N ASN A 294 -3.14 -11.19 24.80
CA ASN A 294 -3.48 -11.09 23.37
C ASN A 294 -2.28 -10.79 22.45
N TYR A 295 -1.11 -10.44 23.00
CA TYR A 295 0.15 -10.26 22.26
C TYR A 295 0.50 -11.46 21.35
N LYS A 296 0.08 -12.68 21.71
CA LYS A 296 0.29 -13.89 20.88
C LYS A 296 -0.61 -13.98 19.65
N GLN A 297 -1.70 -13.22 19.61
CA GLN A 297 -2.70 -13.23 18.53
C GLN A 297 -2.58 -12.00 17.61
N MET A 298 -1.54 -11.17 17.82
CA MET A 298 -1.39 -9.85 17.21
C MET A 298 -1.27 -9.83 15.68
N ALA A 299 -0.81 -10.93 15.08
CA ALA A 299 -0.75 -11.08 13.62
C ALA A 299 -2.13 -10.91 12.95
N ALA A 300 -3.22 -11.28 13.63
CA ALA A 300 -4.58 -11.11 13.12
C ALA A 300 -5.07 -9.64 13.13
N LEU A 301 -4.62 -8.83 14.10
CA LEU A 301 -4.95 -7.40 14.19
C LEU A 301 -4.15 -6.55 13.19
N LEU A 302 -2.87 -6.88 13.00
CA LEU A 302 -1.93 -6.10 12.19
C LEU A 302 -2.19 -6.19 10.69
N THR A 303 -2.84 -7.25 10.20
CA THR A 303 -3.30 -7.33 8.80
C THR A 303 -4.44 -6.36 8.49
N ASN A 304 -5.19 -5.93 9.50
CA ASN A 304 -6.35 -5.05 9.34
C ASN A 304 -6.05 -3.57 9.66
N VAL A 305 -5.06 -3.26 10.50
CA VAL A 305 -4.67 -1.87 10.79
C VAL A 305 -3.46 -1.48 9.93
N SER A 306 -3.70 -0.65 8.92
CA SER A 306 -2.66 -0.11 8.03
C SER A 306 -1.72 0.84 8.80
N ALA A 307 -0.70 0.32 9.48
CA ALA A 307 0.28 1.13 10.19
C ALA A 307 1.65 0.43 10.38
N PRO A 308 2.69 0.79 9.59
CA PRO A 308 4.07 0.30 9.73
C PRO A 308 4.69 0.56 11.13
N ILE A 309 4.26 1.60 11.84
CA ILE A 309 4.72 1.93 13.20
C ILE A 309 4.22 0.91 14.25
N ALA A 310 3.08 0.25 14.00
CA ALA A 310 2.54 -0.75 14.93
C ALA A 310 3.40 -2.03 14.91
N LEU A 311 3.98 -2.37 13.76
CA LEU A 311 4.95 -3.45 13.66
C LEU A 311 6.22 -3.15 14.48
N CYS A 312 6.72 -1.91 14.45
CA CYS A 312 7.84 -1.47 15.31
C CYS A 312 7.52 -1.58 16.81
N THR A 313 6.26 -1.47 17.20
CA THR A 313 5.83 -1.55 18.61
C THR A 313 5.57 -3.02 19.02
N ALA A 314 5.16 -3.87 18.08
CA ALA A 314 4.83 -5.28 18.33
C ALA A 314 6.03 -6.23 18.23
N LEU A 315 7.09 -5.86 17.51
CA LEU A 315 8.28 -6.72 17.32
C LEU A 315 9.35 -6.58 18.42
N THR A 316 9.17 -5.69 19.38
CA THR A 316 10.20 -5.33 20.36
C THR A 316 9.89 -5.86 21.76
N GLU A 317 9.39 -7.10 21.86
CA GLU A 317 9.07 -7.78 23.13
C GLU A 317 10.32 -8.29 23.89
N GLU A 318 11.49 -7.74 23.61
CA GLU A 318 12.56 -7.63 24.61
C GLU A 318 12.88 -6.13 24.73
N ASP A 319 13.00 -5.61 25.95
CA ASP A 319 13.26 -4.21 26.41
C ASP A 319 14.34 -3.38 25.65
N CYS A 320 14.36 -3.35 24.32
CA CYS A 320 15.50 -2.87 23.53
C CYS A 320 15.21 -1.61 22.70
N CYS A 321 13.94 -1.25 22.48
CA CYS A 321 13.55 -0.07 21.71
C CYS A 321 12.92 1.02 22.58
N ASP A 322 13.71 2.04 22.92
CA ASP A 322 13.23 3.23 23.64
C ASP A 322 12.46 4.12 22.65
N ARG A 323 11.13 4.18 22.82
CA ARG A 323 10.21 4.89 21.91
C ARG A 323 10.45 6.39 21.88
N GLU A 324 10.69 7.00 23.04
CA GLU A 324 10.95 8.43 23.15
C GLU A 324 12.26 8.74 22.44
N ARG A 325 13.29 7.93 22.70
CA ARG A 325 14.58 8.04 22.02
C ARG A 325 14.48 7.77 20.52
N PHE A 326 13.67 6.83 20.05
CA PHE A 326 13.49 6.59 18.61
C PHE A 326 12.92 7.81 17.90
N ILE A 327 12.02 8.57 18.55
CA ILE A 327 11.43 9.78 17.99
C ILE A 327 12.38 10.98 18.10
N GLU A 328 13.22 11.05 19.14
CA GLU A 328 14.06 12.22 19.41
C GLU A 328 15.50 12.11 18.89
N ASP A 329 16.08 10.91 18.88
CA ASP A 329 17.47 10.59 18.52
C ASP A 329 17.54 10.00 17.09
N PRO A 330 17.97 10.77 16.08
CA PRO A 330 18.03 10.31 14.70
C PRO A 330 19.03 9.18 14.47
N GLU A 331 20.10 9.10 15.27
CA GLU A 331 21.11 8.06 15.11
C GLU A 331 20.59 6.74 15.66
N TYR A 332 20.00 6.77 16.86
CA TYR A 332 19.33 5.60 17.43
C TYR A 332 18.24 5.07 16.50
N ARG A 333 17.38 5.96 15.98
CA ARG A 333 16.36 5.60 14.98
C ARG A 333 16.95 4.87 13.77
N LYS A 334 18.01 5.44 13.20
CA LYS A 334 18.66 4.88 12.02
C LYS A 334 19.19 3.48 12.30
N GLU A 335 19.89 3.29 13.42
CA GLU A 335 20.41 1.97 13.81
C GLU A 335 19.29 0.95 14.05
N THR A 336 18.18 1.37 14.68
CA THR A 336 16.99 0.51 14.87
C THR A 336 16.36 0.08 13.54
N ILE A 337 16.16 1.00 12.59
CA ILE A 337 15.60 0.67 11.27
C ILE A 337 16.54 -0.26 10.49
N ILE A 338 17.85 -0.01 10.56
CA ILE A 338 18.88 -0.87 9.94
C ILE A 338 18.84 -2.29 10.54
N GLY A 339 18.69 -2.39 11.86
CA GLY A 339 18.56 -3.67 12.58
C GLY A 339 17.28 -4.42 12.19
N LEU A 340 16.16 -3.73 12.03
CA LEU A 340 14.90 -4.33 11.59
C LEU A 340 15.01 -4.96 10.19
N ALA A 341 15.82 -4.37 9.31
CA ALA A 341 16.05 -4.88 7.96
C ALA A 341 16.93 -6.14 7.90
N MET A 342 17.59 -6.50 9.01
CA MET A 342 18.35 -7.74 9.16
C MET A 342 17.42 -8.93 9.43
N THR A 343 16.48 -9.15 8.53
CA THR A 343 15.43 -10.16 8.63
C THR A 343 15.25 -10.90 7.31
N GLU A 344 14.82 -12.16 7.40
CA GLU A 344 14.40 -12.98 6.26
C GLU A 344 12.93 -12.72 5.88
N ASP A 345 12.15 -12.11 6.76
CA ASP A 345 10.73 -11.82 6.54
C ASP A 345 10.56 -10.61 5.60
N ASP A 346 9.86 -10.81 4.48
CA ASP A 346 9.64 -9.76 3.48
C ASP A 346 8.68 -8.65 3.95
N VAL A 347 7.76 -8.95 4.86
CA VAL A 347 6.87 -7.96 5.47
C VAL A 347 7.68 -7.06 6.39
N MET A 348 8.46 -7.65 7.30
CA MET A 348 9.32 -6.87 8.21
C MET A 348 10.33 -6.00 7.45
N TYR A 349 10.89 -6.51 6.35
CA TYR A 349 11.78 -5.74 5.49
C TYR A 349 11.06 -4.58 4.77
N ALA A 350 9.84 -4.81 4.27
CA ALA A 350 9.03 -3.76 3.66
C ALA A 350 8.71 -2.65 4.67
N ASP A 351 8.41 -3.02 5.91
CA ASP A 351 8.16 -2.07 6.98
C ASP A 351 9.42 -1.28 7.36
N ALA A 352 10.60 -1.90 7.37
CA ALA A 352 11.87 -1.17 7.55
C ALA A 352 12.12 -0.13 6.45
N LEU A 353 11.78 -0.45 5.19
CA LEU A 353 11.86 0.51 4.08
C LEU A 353 10.84 1.65 4.23
N GLN A 354 9.62 1.34 4.64
CA GLN A 354 8.59 2.35 4.86
C GLN A 354 8.97 3.31 5.99
N LEU A 355 9.51 2.78 7.09
CA LEU A 355 10.04 3.60 8.19
C LEU A 355 11.19 4.50 7.73
N ALA A 356 12.11 3.97 6.93
CA ALA A 356 13.18 4.78 6.35
C ALA A 356 12.61 5.95 5.52
N GLN A 357 11.58 5.69 4.72
CA GLN A 357 10.90 6.71 3.93
C GLN A 357 10.19 7.76 4.80
N ASP A 358 9.42 7.33 5.80
CA ASP A 358 8.62 8.20 6.67
C ASP A 358 9.51 9.19 7.43
N PHE A 359 10.69 8.73 7.87
CA PHE A 359 11.68 9.57 8.54
C PHE A 359 12.70 10.22 7.60
N LYS A 360 12.50 10.13 6.27
CA LYS A 360 13.37 10.71 5.24
C LYS A 360 14.83 10.25 5.36
N MET A 361 15.03 9.04 5.86
CA MET A 361 16.33 8.38 5.93
C MET A 361 16.74 7.89 4.54
N ASN A 362 18.04 7.95 4.24
CA ASN A 362 18.58 7.24 3.07
C ASN A 362 18.35 5.73 3.25
N ASP A 363 17.72 5.09 2.28
CA ASP A 363 17.39 3.67 2.26
C ASP A 363 18.60 2.77 1.90
N TRP A 364 19.72 3.34 1.43
CA TRP A 364 20.93 2.57 1.09
C TRP A 364 21.44 1.67 2.24
N PRO A 365 21.56 2.15 3.50
CA PRO A 365 22.00 1.31 4.62
C PRO A 365 21.02 0.16 4.94
N VAL A 366 19.73 0.36 4.70
CA VAL A 366 18.67 -0.67 4.89
C VAL A 366 18.85 -1.80 3.88
N HIS A 367 19.08 -1.46 2.61
CA HIS A 367 19.40 -2.46 1.59
C HIS A 367 20.74 -3.17 1.87
N PHE A 368 21.74 -2.45 2.40
CA PHE A 368 23.05 -3.04 2.68
C PHE A 368 23.00 -4.00 3.87
N SER A 369 22.37 -3.64 4.99
CA SER A 369 22.29 -4.53 6.15
C SER A 369 21.52 -5.80 5.86
N SER A 370 20.45 -5.70 5.05
CA SER A 370 19.71 -6.86 4.58
C SER A 370 20.55 -7.77 3.67
N LEU A 371 21.33 -7.18 2.75
CA LEU A 371 22.28 -7.93 1.90
C LEU A 371 23.39 -8.59 2.73
N GLU A 372 23.95 -7.87 3.70
CA GLU A 372 24.98 -8.39 4.61
C GLU A 372 24.45 -9.61 5.35
N ASN A 373 23.30 -9.47 6.04
CA ASN A 373 22.67 -10.57 6.76
C ASN A 373 22.38 -11.77 5.84
N ALA A 374 21.83 -11.53 4.65
CA ALA A 374 21.54 -12.60 3.70
C ALA A 374 22.81 -13.37 3.30
N LEU A 375 23.94 -12.69 3.08
CA LEU A 375 25.19 -13.33 2.66
C LEU A 375 25.93 -14.03 3.81
N THR A 376 25.77 -13.55 5.05
CA THR A 376 26.50 -14.07 6.21
C THR A 376 25.74 -15.15 6.96
N SER A 377 24.40 -15.11 6.91
CA SER A 377 23.53 -15.94 7.75
C SER A 377 22.82 -17.06 6.98
N LEU A 378 22.67 -16.94 5.65
CA LEU A 378 21.87 -17.86 4.84
C LEU A 378 22.70 -18.71 3.87
N SER A 379 22.05 -19.70 3.24
CA SER A 379 22.63 -20.39 2.10
C SER A 379 22.74 -19.47 0.88
N VAL A 380 23.65 -19.81 -0.04
CA VAL A 380 23.87 -19.02 -1.26
C VAL A 380 22.63 -18.93 -2.14
N GLN A 381 21.75 -19.93 -2.13
CA GLN A 381 20.52 -19.93 -2.92
C GLN A 381 19.44 -19.02 -2.31
N GLU A 382 19.28 -19.07 -0.99
CA GLU A 382 18.36 -18.19 -0.25
C GLU A 382 18.81 -16.74 -0.39
N ALA A 383 20.11 -16.46 -0.17
CA ALA A 383 20.68 -15.13 -0.33
C ALA A 383 20.43 -14.56 -1.73
N LYS A 384 20.67 -15.35 -2.79
CA LYS A 384 20.37 -14.92 -4.18
C LYS A 384 18.90 -14.60 -4.40
N THR A 385 18.00 -15.36 -3.76
CA THR A 385 16.57 -15.14 -3.86
C THR A 385 16.19 -13.81 -3.23
N ILE A 386 16.65 -13.54 -2.00
CA ILE A 386 16.44 -12.28 -1.27
C ILE A 386 17.03 -11.09 -2.05
N LEU A 387 18.28 -11.19 -2.51
CA LEU A 387 18.95 -10.12 -3.26
C LEU A 387 18.19 -9.74 -4.54
N LYS A 388 17.52 -10.71 -5.16
CA LYS A 388 16.71 -10.51 -6.36
C LYS A 388 15.33 -9.95 -6.04
N SER A 389 14.61 -10.53 -5.08
CA SER A 389 13.24 -10.11 -4.73
C SER A 389 13.19 -8.69 -4.20
N ARG A 390 14.15 -8.32 -3.34
CA ARG A 390 14.25 -6.99 -2.71
C ARG A 390 15.00 -5.96 -3.55
N GLY A 391 15.53 -6.36 -4.71
CA GLY A 391 16.22 -5.46 -5.63
C GLY A 391 17.48 -4.79 -5.06
N HIS A 392 18.16 -5.39 -4.06
CA HIS A 392 19.27 -4.75 -3.35
C HIS A 392 20.36 -4.24 -4.29
N LEU A 393 20.74 -5.02 -5.30
CA LEU A 393 21.83 -4.61 -6.21
C LEU A 393 21.46 -3.40 -7.08
N ALA A 394 20.18 -3.22 -7.43
CA ALA A 394 19.75 -2.05 -8.19
C ALA A 394 19.97 -0.76 -7.38
N ARG A 395 19.65 -0.82 -6.08
CA ARG A 395 19.83 0.32 -5.17
C ARG A 395 21.28 0.54 -4.79
N LEU A 396 22.00 -0.52 -4.38
CA LEU A 396 23.35 -0.41 -3.82
C LEU A 396 24.39 0.02 -4.86
N ARG A 397 24.22 -0.37 -6.12
CA ARG A 397 25.12 0.02 -7.23
C ARG A 397 25.05 1.50 -7.61
N SER A 398 24.14 2.28 -7.02
CA SER A 398 24.18 3.74 -7.13
C SER A 398 25.45 4.35 -6.52
N ASP A 399 26.14 3.62 -5.62
CA ASP A 399 27.42 4.00 -5.02
C ASP A 399 28.34 2.77 -4.94
N LEU A 400 29.05 2.50 -6.03
CA LEU A 400 29.90 1.31 -6.18
C LEU A 400 31.10 1.33 -5.24
N ASP A 401 31.72 2.49 -5.00
CA ASP A 401 32.90 2.59 -4.16
C ASP A 401 32.56 2.26 -2.70
N ARG A 402 31.44 2.81 -2.20
CA ARG A 402 30.93 2.47 -0.87
C ARG A 402 30.55 1.00 -0.76
N LEU A 403 29.86 0.46 -1.77
CA LEU A 403 29.48 -0.96 -1.79
C LEU A 403 30.72 -1.87 -1.72
N HIS A 404 31.71 -1.65 -2.59
CA HIS A 404 32.93 -2.47 -2.62
C HIS A 404 33.72 -2.35 -1.32
N SER A 405 33.82 -1.14 -0.75
CA SER A 405 34.50 -0.94 0.53
C SER A 405 33.81 -1.72 1.65
N GLN A 406 32.49 -1.59 1.79
CA GLN A 406 31.76 -2.27 2.86
C GLN A 406 31.70 -3.79 2.67
N LEU A 407 31.60 -4.29 1.44
CA LEU A 407 31.72 -5.72 1.15
C LEU A 407 33.05 -6.28 1.66
N ARG A 408 34.17 -5.58 1.45
CA ARG A 408 35.49 -6.02 1.93
C ARG A 408 35.62 -5.99 3.44
N THR A 409 35.05 -4.97 4.10
CA THR A 409 35.20 -4.76 5.54
C THR A 409 34.25 -5.62 6.36
N LEU A 410 32.98 -5.72 5.95
CA LEU A 410 31.92 -6.34 6.75
C LEU A 410 31.60 -7.77 6.30
N VAL A 411 31.52 -8.02 5.00
CA VAL A 411 31.09 -9.34 4.47
C VAL A 411 32.27 -10.29 4.22
N GLY A 412 33.33 -9.80 3.57
CA GLY A 412 34.48 -10.61 3.15
C GLY A 412 35.15 -11.43 4.28
N PRO A 413 35.32 -10.91 5.50
CA PRO A 413 35.89 -11.67 6.63
C PRO A 413 35.03 -12.84 7.09
N LEU A 414 33.72 -12.79 6.84
CA LEU A 414 32.72 -13.75 7.31
C LEU A 414 32.49 -14.90 6.32
N MET A 415 33.05 -14.84 5.11
CA MET A 415 32.95 -15.92 4.13
C MET A 415 33.75 -17.13 4.61
N THR A 416 33.08 -18.22 4.96
CA THR A 416 33.72 -19.44 5.49
C THR A 416 33.82 -20.57 4.47
N SER A 417 32.86 -20.64 3.53
CA SER A 417 32.80 -21.66 2.49
C SER A 417 33.26 -21.16 1.12
N ASN A 418 33.69 -22.09 0.26
CA ASN A 418 34.05 -21.78 -1.12
C ASN A 418 32.86 -21.27 -1.94
N GLU A 419 31.66 -21.80 -1.70
CA GLU A 419 30.46 -21.39 -2.43
C GLU A 419 30.08 -19.94 -2.09
N GLN A 420 30.07 -19.60 -0.80
CA GLN A 420 29.83 -18.23 -0.34
C GLN A 420 30.87 -17.26 -0.91
N PHE A 421 32.16 -17.61 -0.85
CA PHE A 421 33.21 -16.74 -1.38
C PHE A 421 33.10 -16.52 -2.90
N VAL A 422 32.72 -17.56 -3.65
CA VAL A 422 32.47 -17.45 -5.09
C VAL A 422 31.27 -16.52 -5.37
N ALA A 423 30.20 -16.61 -4.59
CA ALA A 423 29.05 -15.71 -4.70
C ALA A 423 29.41 -14.27 -4.33
N TYR A 424 30.17 -14.07 -3.26
CA TYR A 424 30.72 -12.78 -2.83
C TYR A 424 31.51 -12.09 -3.96
N CYS A 425 32.41 -12.81 -4.64
CA CYS A 425 33.18 -12.25 -5.76
C CYS A 425 32.31 -11.78 -6.94
N THR A 426 31.09 -12.28 -7.09
CA THR A 426 30.18 -11.82 -8.17
C THR A 426 29.53 -10.47 -7.90
N LEU A 427 29.61 -9.96 -6.68
CA LEU A 427 29.02 -8.69 -6.29
C LEU A 427 29.86 -7.48 -6.73
N PHE A 428 31.14 -7.71 -7.04
CA PHE A 428 32.07 -6.69 -7.49
C PHE A 428 31.94 -6.44 -8.99
N ALA A 429 32.10 -5.17 -9.38
CA ALA A 429 32.14 -4.75 -10.78
C ALA A 429 33.43 -5.21 -11.49
N ASP A 430 33.42 -5.12 -12.82
CA ASP A 430 34.62 -5.41 -13.62
C ASP A 430 35.76 -4.45 -13.26
N GLY A 431 37.00 -4.97 -13.27
CA GLY A 431 38.19 -4.24 -12.84
C GLY A 431 38.52 -4.38 -11.35
N GLN A 432 37.60 -4.88 -10.51
CA GLN A 432 37.91 -5.23 -9.12
C GLN A 432 38.61 -6.59 -9.04
N PRO A 433 39.60 -6.77 -8.14
CA PRO A 433 40.39 -8.00 -8.06
C PRO A 433 39.54 -9.23 -7.75
N GLU A 434 38.49 -9.09 -6.94
CA GLU A 434 37.55 -10.17 -6.62
C GLU A 434 36.85 -10.71 -7.88
N ARG A 435 36.41 -9.79 -8.76
CA ARG A 435 35.72 -10.13 -10.00
C ARG A 435 36.69 -10.69 -11.04
N ALA A 436 37.86 -10.08 -11.17
CA ALA A 436 38.90 -10.48 -12.12
C ALA A 436 39.45 -11.89 -11.85
N ALA A 437 39.69 -12.23 -10.57
CA ALA A 437 40.24 -13.53 -10.20
C ALA A 437 39.20 -14.67 -10.19
N LEU A 438 37.90 -14.36 -10.23
CA LEU A 438 36.81 -15.33 -10.10
C LEU A 438 36.90 -16.54 -11.06
N PRO A 439 37.20 -16.38 -12.37
CA PRO A 439 37.33 -17.52 -13.28
C PRO A 439 38.45 -18.47 -12.88
N VAL A 440 39.58 -17.92 -12.41
CA VAL A 440 40.74 -18.70 -11.97
C VAL A 440 40.44 -19.45 -10.69
N ILE A 441 39.79 -18.80 -9.71
CA ILE A 441 39.38 -19.44 -8.46
C ILE A 441 38.49 -20.67 -8.76
N LYS A 442 37.47 -20.51 -9.61
CA LYS A 442 36.58 -21.63 -9.98
C LYS A 442 37.36 -22.80 -10.58
N ARG A 443 38.28 -22.51 -11.50
CA ARG A 443 39.10 -23.53 -12.16
C ARG A 443 40.07 -24.24 -11.20
N ILE A 444 40.59 -23.53 -10.19
CA ILE A 444 41.40 -24.13 -9.12
C ILE A 444 40.54 -25.08 -8.27
N LEU A 445 39.35 -24.64 -7.86
CA LEU A 445 38.42 -25.43 -7.05
C LEU A 445 37.95 -26.71 -7.76
N GLU A 446 37.74 -26.65 -9.08
CA GLU A 446 37.40 -27.82 -9.90
C GLU A 446 38.52 -28.88 -9.91
N LYS A 447 39.78 -28.45 -9.86
CA LYS A 447 40.95 -29.34 -9.95
C LYS A 447 41.47 -29.78 -8.58
N LYS A 448 41.28 -28.99 -7.53
CA LYS A 448 41.76 -29.26 -6.17
C LYS A 448 40.66 -29.00 -5.14
N ARG A 449 39.93 -30.07 -4.81
CA ARG A 449 38.74 -30.00 -3.95
C ARG A 449 39.00 -29.49 -2.53
N ASP A 450 40.19 -29.74 -1.98
CA ASP A 450 40.55 -29.33 -0.61
C ASP A 450 41.05 -27.88 -0.49
N THR A 451 40.98 -27.11 -1.59
CA THR A 451 41.44 -25.72 -1.60
C THR A 451 40.44 -24.80 -0.92
N LYS A 452 40.91 -23.91 -0.04
CA LYS A 452 40.08 -22.86 0.57
C LYS A 452 40.25 -21.55 -0.20
N ALA A 453 39.21 -21.14 -0.92
CA ALA A 453 39.25 -19.99 -1.83
C ALA A 453 39.61 -18.68 -1.13
N VAL A 454 39.04 -18.44 0.07
CA VAL A 454 39.32 -17.24 0.89
C VAL A 454 40.80 -17.13 1.24
N ARG A 455 41.48 -18.26 1.49
CA ARG A 455 42.92 -18.26 1.80
C ARG A 455 43.78 -17.88 0.60
N LEU A 456 43.35 -18.19 -0.62
CA LEU A 456 44.07 -17.78 -1.83
C LEU A 456 44.22 -16.26 -1.92
N PHE A 457 43.29 -15.50 -1.33
CA PHE A 457 43.30 -14.03 -1.34
C PHE A 457 44.14 -13.39 -0.24
N LYS A 458 44.45 -14.13 0.84
CA LYS A 458 45.07 -13.58 2.05
C LYS A 458 46.45 -14.15 2.35
N ASP A 459 46.72 -15.38 1.91
CA ASP A 459 47.90 -16.14 2.30
C ASP A 459 48.76 -16.43 1.06
N LYS A 460 49.83 -15.64 0.91
CA LYS A 460 50.75 -15.76 -0.23
C LYS A 460 51.43 -17.11 -0.31
N ASP A 461 51.78 -17.71 0.84
CA ASP A 461 52.46 -19.00 0.89
C ASP A 461 51.51 -20.13 0.52
N TYR A 462 50.25 -20.02 0.94
CA TYR A 462 49.20 -20.95 0.51
C TYR A 462 48.98 -20.88 -1.00
N LEU A 463 48.84 -19.68 -1.58
CA LEU A 463 48.70 -19.51 -3.02
C LEU A 463 49.94 -20.03 -3.78
N LYS A 464 51.15 -19.69 -3.31
CA LYS A 464 52.43 -20.19 -3.84
C LYS A 464 52.46 -21.72 -3.90
N ASN A 465 52.15 -22.39 -2.80
CA ASN A 465 52.16 -23.86 -2.73
C ASN A 465 51.12 -24.49 -3.67
N ILE A 466 49.98 -23.82 -3.86
CA ILE A 466 48.96 -24.22 -4.81
C ILE A 466 49.46 -24.09 -6.25
N ILE A 467 50.19 -23.01 -6.59
CA ILE A 467 50.82 -22.79 -7.90
C ILE A 467 51.91 -23.83 -8.18
N ILE A 468 52.83 -24.06 -7.23
CA ILE A 468 53.98 -24.98 -7.38
C ILE A 468 53.52 -26.42 -7.69
N SER A 469 52.33 -26.81 -7.22
CA SER A 469 51.78 -28.15 -7.45
C SER A 469 50.91 -28.26 -8.72
N MET A 470 50.79 -27.21 -9.55
CA MET A 470 50.07 -27.26 -10.83
C MET A 470 51.01 -27.54 -12.02
N PRO A 471 50.64 -28.35 -13.01
CA PRO A 471 51.43 -28.51 -14.23
C PRO A 471 51.63 -27.20 -15.01
N ASP A 472 52.77 -27.07 -15.71
CA ASP A 472 53.15 -25.88 -16.51
C ASP A 472 52.00 -25.35 -17.38
N ARG A 473 51.35 -26.24 -18.14
CA ARG A 473 50.23 -25.88 -19.02
C ARG A 473 49.05 -25.27 -18.27
N VAL A 474 48.80 -25.73 -17.04
CA VAL A 474 47.71 -25.20 -16.20
C VAL A 474 48.09 -23.81 -15.70
N ILE A 475 49.33 -23.62 -15.22
CA ILE A 475 49.84 -22.33 -14.75
C ILE A 475 49.71 -21.28 -15.85
N LEU A 476 50.24 -21.55 -17.05
CA LEU A 476 50.17 -20.62 -18.19
C LEU A 476 48.72 -20.22 -18.53
N SER A 477 47.77 -21.14 -18.39
CA SER A 477 46.36 -20.86 -18.68
C SER A 477 45.61 -20.10 -17.58
N LEU A 478 46.24 -19.86 -16.42
CA LEU A 478 45.63 -19.22 -15.25
C LEU A 478 46.40 -17.98 -14.78
N VAL A 479 47.62 -17.76 -15.27
CA VAL A 479 48.58 -16.79 -14.72
C VAL A 479 48.06 -15.35 -14.66
N GLU A 480 47.35 -14.89 -15.69
CA GLU A 480 46.77 -13.53 -15.69
C GLU A 480 45.79 -13.34 -14.53
N GLY A 481 44.93 -14.32 -14.27
CA GLY A 481 44.00 -14.24 -13.15
C GLY A 481 44.67 -14.54 -11.80
N LEU A 482 45.75 -15.33 -11.77
CA LEU A 482 46.57 -15.51 -10.55
C LEU A 482 47.20 -14.19 -10.12
N LEU A 483 47.73 -13.41 -11.08
CA LEU A 483 48.31 -12.09 -10.84
C LEU A 483 47.26 -11.06 -10.40
N SER A 484 46.00 -11.23 -10.78
CA SER A 484 44.89 -10.35 -10.35
C SER A 484 44.44 -10.56 -8.90
N ILE A 485 44.88 -11.64 -8.25
CA ILE A 485 44.60 -11.89 -6.82
C ILE A 485 45.40 -10.88 -5.98
N PRO A 486 44.88 -10.33 -4.86
CA PRO A 486 45.59 -9.33 -4.07
C PRO A 486 47.01 -9.73 -3.59
N VAL A 487 47.23 -11.01 -3.27
CA VAL A 487 48.55 -11.58 -2.92
C VAL A 487 49.24 -12.28 -4.11
N GLY A 488 48.68 -12.11 -5.31
CA GLY A 488 48.99 -12.83 -6.53
C GLY A 488 50.41 -12.59 -7.01
N SER A 489 50.81 -11.32 -7.16
CA SER A 489 52.15 -10.96 -7.63
C SER A 489 53.26 -11.55 -6.74
N GLU A 490 53.19 -11.36 -5.42
CA GLU A 490 54.18 -11.90 -4.48
C GLU A 490 54.21 -13.44 -4.48
N ALA A 491 53.03 -14.08 -4.55
CA ALA A 491 52.92 -15.53 -4.57
C ALA A 491 53.45 -16.12 -5.89
N CYS A 492 53.19 -15.48 -7.02
CA CYS A 492 53.69 -15.89 -8.33
C CYS A 492 55.20 -15.73 -8.42
N GLU A 493 55.75 -14.61 -7.95
CA GLU A 493 57.20 -14.40 -7.89
C GLU A 493 57.86 -15.45 -6.98
N SER A 494 57.30 -15.69 -5.80
CA SER A 494 57.81 -16.71 -4.87
C SER A 494 57.70 -18.13 -5.44
N ALA A 495 56.65 -18.43 -6.19
CA ALA A 495 56.49 -19.70 -6.88
C ALA A 495 57.50 -19.83 -8.03
N ALA A 496 57.77 -18.74 -8.77
CA ALA A 496 58.76 -18.71 -9.83
C ALA A 496 60.16 -19.04 -9.31
N ARG A 497 60.56 -18.52 -8.13
CA ARG A 497 61.87 -18.86 -7.52
C ARG A 497 62.01 -20.36 -7.25
N VAL A 498 60.96 -20.99 -6.72
CA VAL A 498 60.97 -22.45 -6.44
C VAL A 498 60.91 -23.27 -7.73
N LEU A 499 60.08 -22.86 -8.69
CA LEU A 499 59.89 -23.59 -9.95
C LEU A 499 61.08 -23.46 -10.91
N LEU A 500 61.93 -22.44 -10.74
CA LEU A 500 63.15 -22.26 -11.52
C LEU A 500 64.11 -23.45 -11.36
N ASP A 501 64.23 -23.94 -10.13
CA ASP A 501 65.08 -25.09 -9.78
C ASP A 501 64.31 -26.41 -9.78
N GLY A 502 62.99 -26.32 -9.59
CA GLY A 502 62.15 -27.48 -9.33
C GLY A 502 62.16 -27.85 -7.85
N THR A 503 61.61 -29.01 -7.55
CA THR A 503 61.46 -29.57 -6.20
C THR A 503 61.73 -31.07 -6.25
N ASP A 504 61.87 -31.72 -5.10
CA ASP A 504 62.06 -33.18 -5.03
C ASP A 504 60.96 -33.98 -5.75
N ILE A 505 59.78 -33.39 -5.92
CA ILE A 505 58.60 -34.02 -6.51
C ILE A 505 58.28 -33.50 -7.93
N ARG A 506 59.02 -32.51 -8.45
CA ARG A 506 58.76 -31.90 -9.75
C ARG A 506 60.03 -31.31 -10.38
N PRO A 507 60.35 -31.58 -11.65
CA PRO A 507 61.47 -30.94 -12.32
C PRO A 507 61.27 -29.41 -12.45
N ALA A 508 62.36 -28.70 -12.74
CA ALA A 508 62.34 -27.28 -13.11
C ALA A 508 61.28 -27.01 -14.20
N ALA A 509 60.52 -25.94 -14.04
CA ALA A 509 59.46 -25.56 -14.97
C ALA A 509 60.02 -24.98 -16.26
N ASN A 510 59.22 -25.02 -17.34
CA ASN A 510 59.56 -24.36 -18.60
C ASN A 510 59.81 -22.86 -18.36
N PRO A 511 60.88 -22.25 -18.93
CA PRO A 511 61.18 -20.82 -18.75
C PRO A 511 60.02 -19.89 -19.11
N ALA A 512 59.15 -20.28 -20.05
CA ALA A 512 57.94 -19.54 -20.38
C ALA A 512 56.96 -19.43 -19.19
N VAL A 513 56.90 -20.44 -18.33
CA VAL A 513 56.08 -20.42 -17.10
C VAL A 513 56.66 -19.43 -16.09
N ILE A 514 57.98 -19.46 -15.90
CA ILE A 514 58.68 -18.55 -14.99
C ILE A 514 58.47 -17.11 -15.44
N PHE A 515 58.69 -16.83 -16.72
CA PHE A 515 58.47 -15.51 -17.30
C PHE A 515 57.02 -15.02 -17.14
N ALA A 516 56.04 -15.90 -17.38
CA ALA A 516 54.64 -15.55 -17.22
C ALA A 516 54.27 -15.27 -15.76
N LEU A 517 54.79 -16.05 -14.80
CA LEU A 517 54.58 -15.83 -13.36
C LEU A 517 55.16 -14.48 -12.88
N LEU A 518 56.19 -13.99 -13.55
CA LEU A 518 56.79 -12.68 -13.31
C LEU A 518 56.10 -11.54 -14.08
N GLY A 519 54.90 -11.78 -14.62
CA GLY A 519 54.12 -10.77 -15.32
C GLY A 519 54.64 -10.46 -16.73
N ASN A 520 55.42 -11.35 -17.33
CA ASN A 520 56.14 -11.12 -18.58
C ASN A 520 57.14 -9.95 -18.50
N ASP A 521 57.71 -9.72 -17.31
CA ASP A 521 58.72 -8.70 -17.07
C ASP A 521 60.13 -9.27 -17.31
N GLU A 522 60.84 -8.67 -18.26
CA GLU A 522 62.19 -9.08 -18.67
C GLU A 522 63.23 -8.85 -17.57
N ALA A 523 63.13 -7.74 -16.83
CA ALA A 523 64.08 -7.40 -15.78
C ALA A 523 63.95 -8.38 -14.62
N ASN A 524 62.73 -8.62 -14.14
CA ASN A 524 62.48 -9.57 -13.05
C ASN A 524 62.94 -10.99 -13.41
N PHE A 525 62.77 -11.41 -14.66
CA PHE A 525 63.23 -12.72 -15.12
C PHE A 525 64.76 -12.82 -15.11
N VAL A 526 65.45 -11.82 -15.67
CA VAL A 526 66.92 -11.79 -15.70
C VAL A 526 67.48 -11.73 -14.28
N ASP A 527 66.94 -10.87 -13.42
CA ASP A 527 67.36 -10.74 -12.03
C ASP A 527 67.14 -12.05 -11.25
N LEU A 528 66.03 -12.75 -11.49
CA LEU A 528 65.78 -14.04 -10.87
C LEU A 528 66.82 -15.09 -11.28
N VAL A 529 67.14 -15.17 -12.58
CA VAL A 529 68.14 -16.11 -13.12
C VAL A 529 69.54 -15.78 -12.61
N ALA A 530 69.89 -14.49 -12.49
CA ALA A 530 71.17 -14.01 -11.99
C ALA A 530 71.43 -14.33 -10.50
N ASN A 531 70.40 -14.72 -9.73
CA ASN A 531 70.58 -15.19 -8.35
C ASN A 531 71.22 -16.58 -8.26
N LYS A 532 71.37 -17.29 -9.38
CA LYS A 532 72.07 -18.57 -9.46
C LYS A 532 73.58 -18.39 -9.34
N SER A 533 74.30 -19.48 -9.05
CA SER A 533 75.75 -19.48 -9.24
C SER A 533 76.07 -19.32 -10.73
N VAL A 534 77.21 -18.71 -11.07
CA VAL A 534 77.60 -18.48 -12.49
C VAL A 534 77.57 -19.76 -13.33
N SER A 535 77.92 -20.90 -12.73
CA SER A 535 77.87 -22.20 -13.42
C SER A 535 76.43 -22.65 -13.69
N ASP A 536 75.55 -22.56 -12.68
CA ASP A 536 74.16 -22.99 -12.79
C ASP A 536 73.33 -22.03 -13.65
N GLU A 537 73.69 -20.75 -13.68
CA GLU A 537 73.09 -19.73 -14.54
C GLU A 537 73.32 -20.06 -16.02
N ILE A 538 74.56 -20.34 -16.41
CA ILE A 538 74.92 -20.69 -17.79
C ILE A 538 74.24 -22.00 -18.23
N GLU A 539 74.27 -23.03 -17.38
CA GLU A 539 73.61 -24.30 -17.66
C GLU A 539 72.08 -24.13 -17.81
N TYR A 540 71.47 -23.32 -16.94
CA TYR A 540 70.06 -22.98 -17.04
C TYR A 540 69.74 -22.28 -18.37
N LEU A 541 70.51 -21.25 -18.75
CA LEU A 541 70.30 -20.47 -19.97
C LEU A 541 70.47 -21.32 -21.23
N GLU A 542 71.49 -22.20 -21.29
CA GLU A 542 71.69 -23.15 -22.38
C GLU A 542 70.49 -24.08 -22.56
N ARG A 543 70.00 -24.65 -21.45
CA ARG A 543 68.81 -25.51 -21.47
C ARG A 543 67.55 -24.72 -21.81
N ALA A 544 67.43 -23.49 -21.33
CA ALA A 544 66.28 -22.62 -21.56
C ALA A 544 66.11 -22.30 -23.04
N VAL A 545 67.20 -21.99 -23.78
CA VAL A 545 67.13 -21.75 -25.23
C VAL A 545 66.58 -22.98 -25.96
N LEU A 546 67.10 -24.17 -25.68
CA LEU A 546 66.63 -25.41 -26.32
C LEU A 546 65.14 -25.66 -26.06
N ILE A 547 64.69 -25.45 -24.81
CA ILE A 547 63.28 -25.64 -24.43
C ILE A 547 62.38 -24.60 -25.12
N LEU A 548 62.79 -23.33 -25.16
CA LEU A 548 62.02 -22.23 -25.73
C LEU A 548 61.90 -22.36 -27.25
N GLU A 549 62.95 -22.77 -27.95
CA GLU A 549 62.92 -23.03 -29.40
C GLU A 549 62.00 -24.19 -29.77
N ALA A 550 61.92 -25.21 -28.91
CA ALA A 550 61.00 -26.33 -29.06
C ALA A 550 59.55 -26.00 -28.63
N THR A 551 59.32 -24.86 -27.98
CA THR A 551 58.00 -24.47 -27.47
C THR A 551 57.18 -23.74 -28.56
N PRO A 552 56.02 -24.25 -28.99
CA PRO A 552 55.20 -23.59 -30.00
C PRO A 552 54.62 -22.28 -29.46
N ASN A 553 54.62 -21.23 -30.29
CA ASN A 553 54.14 -19.87 -29.94
C ASN A 553 54.86 -19.23 -28.74
N VAL A 554 56.17 -19.49 -28.60
CA VAL A 554 56.98 -18.87 -27.55
C VAL A 554 57.02 -17.35 -27.68
N ASN A 555 57.08 -16.66 -26.54
CA ASN A 555 57.24 -15.20 -26.52
C ASN A 555 58.61 -14.83 -27.11
N VAL A 556 58.61 -14.07 -28.21
CA VAL A 556 59.83 -13.69 -28.95
C VAL A 556 60.78 -12.88 -28.07
N ARG A 557 60.25 -12.01 -27.21
CA ARG A 557 61.06 -11.18 -26.30
C ARG A 557 61.78 -12.04 -25.27
N LEU A 558 61.10 -13.02 -24.70
CA LEU A 558 61.71 -13.98 -23.77
C LEU A 558 62.86 -14.74 -24.45
N LEU A 559 62.64 -15.24 -25.67
CA LEU A 559 63.67 -15.97 -26.40
C LEU A 559 64.89 -15.09 -26.69
N GLU A 560 64.67 -13.83 -27.06
CA GLU A 560 65.73 -12.85 -27.30
C GLU A 560 66.52 -12.53 -26.02
N VAL A 561 65.83 -12.24 -24.91
CA VAL A 561 66.44 -11.96 -23.61
C VAL A 561 67.32 -13.12 -23.14
N VAL A 562 66.82 -14.36 -23.24
CA VAL A 562 67.58 -15.56 -22.85
C VAL A 562 68.80 -15.74 -23.75
N ARG A 563 68.68 -15.56 -25.08
CA ARG A 563 69.81 -15.68 -26.02
C ARG A 563 70.88 -14.62 -25.76
N VAL A 564 70.48 -13.37 -25.57
CA VAL A 564 71.42 -12.27 -25.31
C VAL A 564 72.19 -12.52 -24.02
N LYS A 565 71.49 -12.91 -22.93
CA LYS A 565 72.13 -13.22 -21.65
C LYS A 565 73.07 -14.43 -21.77
N GLN A 566 72.66 -15.49 -22.45
CA GLN A 566 73.49 -16.68 -22.69
C GLN A 566 74.79 -16.33 -23.44
N VAL A 567 74.73 -15.48 -24.46
CA VAL A 567 75.92 -15.04 -25.22
C VAL A 567 76.86 -14.22 -24.33
N ILE A 568 76.32 -13.26 -23.56
CA ILE A 568 77.11 -12.43 -22.65
C ILE A 568 77.83 -13.29 -21.60
N ASP A 569 77.12 -14.23 -20.98
CA ASP A 569 77.70 -15.06 -19.92
C ASP A 569 78.72 -16.07 -20.47
N ASN A 570 78.52 -16.58 -21.68
CA ASN A 570 79.52 -17.41 -22.37
C ASN A 570 80.78 -16.64 -22.77
N LEU A 571 80.65 -15.37 -23.20
CA LEU A 571 81.80 -14.49 -23.45
C LEU A 571 82.57 -14.20 -22.15
N ASN A 572 81.85 -13.94 -21.06
CA ASN A 572 82.46 -13.73 -19.74
C ASN A 572 83.19 -14.99 -19.25
N ARG A 573 82.61 -16.18 -19.45
CA ARG A 573 83.23 -17.48 -19.13
C ARG A 573 84.51 -17.72 -19.93
N GLN A 574 84.51 -17.41 -21.24
CA GLN A 574 85.71 -17.53 -22.08
C GLN A 574 86.80 -16.54 -21.64
N THR A 575 86.42 -15.31 -21.27
CA THR A 575 87.38 -14.29 -20.81
C THR A 575 88.06 -14.69 -19.49
N ILE A 576 87.33 -15.35 -18.58
CA ILE A 576 87.88 -15.88 -17.31
C ILE A 576 88.75 -17.14 -17.55
N SER A 577 88.40 -17.98 -18.52
CA SER A 577 89.16 -19.18 -18.90
C SER A 577 90.49 -18.88 -19.61
N PHE A 578 90.67 -17.68 -20.17
CA PHE A 578 91.87 -17.26 -20.89
C PHE A 578 92.94 -16.58 -20.02
N CYS A 579 92.87 -16.73 -18.69
CA CYS A 579 93.89 -16.19 -17.77
C CYS A 579 94.84 -17.31 -17.25
N PRO A 580 95.90 -17.71 -18.00
CA PRO A 580 97.00 -18.46 -17.42
C PRO A 580 97.95 -17.51 -16.68
N VAL A 581 98.21 -17.81 -15.40
CA VAL A 581 99.40 -17.47 -14.61
C VAL A 581 99.99 -16.04 -14.78
N ALA A 582 99.54 -15.11 -13.95
CA ALA A 582 100.31 -13.98 -13.39
C ALA A 582 99.36 -13.28 -12.39
N SER A 583 99.69 -12.90 -11.16
CA SER A 583 100.95 -12.75 -10.46
C SER A 583 100.62 -12.64 -8.97
N ARG A 584 101.31 -13.43 -8.14
CA ARG A 584 101.55 -13.07 -6.73
C ARG A 584 102.30 -11.73 -6.72
N THR A 585 101.63 -10.58 -6.66
CA THR A 585 102.22 -9.27 -6.28
C THR A 585 101.20 -8.12 -6.40
N SER A 586 100.10 -8.15 -5.63
CA SER A 586 99.25 -6.94 -5.49
C SER A 586 98.60 -6.78 -4.11
N ARG A 587 99.12 -7.48 -3.08
CA ARG A 587 98.66 -7.32 -1.69
C ARG A 587 99.47 -6.30 -0.88
N GLU A 588 100.45 -5.63 -1.50
CA GLU A 588 101.35 -4.65 -0.84
C GLU A 588 101.12 -3.19 -1.30
N ALA A 589 100.22 -2.92 -2.24
CA ALA A 589 100.05 -1.56 -2.80
C ALA A 589 98.81 -0.79 -2.33
N LEU A 590 97.98 -1.35 -1.43
CA LEU A 590 96.70 -0.72 -1.02
C LEU A 590 96.62 -0.24 0.44
N ASN A 591 97.73 -0.29 1.20
CA ASN A 591 97.78 0.21 2.59
C ASN A 591 98.51 1.56 2.76
N ALA A 592 98.75 2.31 1.69
CA ALA A 592 99.44 3.60 1.75
C ALA A 592 98.73 4.69 0.92
N ALA A 593 97.43 4.87 1.10
CA ALA A 593 96.72 6.06 0.65
C ALA A 593 95.36 6.17 1.37
N ASN A 594 95.38 6.59 2.63
CA ASN A 594 94.36 7.44 3.25
C ASN A 594 94.81 7.79 4.67
N THR A 595 95.80 8.67 4.71
CA THR A 595 96.05 9.61 5.81
C THR A 595 95.77 10.98 5.19
N TYR A 596 94.61 11.57 5.51
CA TYR A 596 94.30 13.00 5.64
C TYR A 596 92.79 13.19 5.80
#